data_AF-A0AAE1ECI4-F1
#
_entry.id   AF-A0AAE1ECI4-F1
#
_cell.length_a   1.000
_cell.length_b   1.000
_cell.length_c   1.000
_cell.angle_alpha   90.00
_cell.angle_beta   90.00
_cell.angle_gamma   90.00
#
_symmetry.space_group_name_H-M   'P 1'
#
loop_
_entity.id
_entity.type
_entity.pdbx_description
1 polymer ?
#
loop_
_entity_poly.entity_id
_entity_poly.type
_entity_poly.pdbx_seq_one_letter_code
_entity_poly.pdbx_strand_id
1 'polypeptide(L)'
;MTKDHEGRRHKPSAMTLTPAAMFVLAVTLAAGEKICFPPKAEYKLLATVSLDDLYMACDYDQGKIIVTPANDTKGDMWTLFDLNTHRTYFQPEKGKCLYKECPTTELMAKCLPDGAQFLKTIDNHDMYAMTSTTGVSWVLGVSKIEGSDLYHKYLSRVTLYGSVLDIAVSYQCSDSISDPTVFERDLSVCQEVKIGSRKGKEPKLEREN
;
A
#
# COMPACT_ATOMS: atom_id res chain seq x y z
N MET A 1 -31.71 -83.16 -0.98
CA MET A 1 -30.64 -82.33 -1.54
C MET A 1 -31.20 -80.92 -1.69
N THR A 2 -31.13 -80.14 -0.61
CA THR A 2 -30.19 -79.01 -0.38
C THR A 2 -30.62 -77.77 -1.16
N LYS A 3 -31.27 -76.78 -0.50
CA LYS A 3 -30.69 -75.68 0.33
C LYS A 3 -30.01 -74.63 -0.58
N ASP A 4 -30.08 -73.32 -0.38
CA ASP A 4 -30.60 -72.46 0.68
C ASP A 4 -30.69 -71.01 0.15
N HIS A 5 -31.33 -70.16 0.95
CA HIS A 5 -31.44 -68.69 0.92
C HIS A 5 -30.12 -67.90 0.84
N GLU A 6 -30.26 -66.55 0.79
CA GLU A 6 -29.33 -65.53 1.31
C GLU A 6 -28.40 -64.89 0.25
N GLY A 7 -28.22 -63.58 0.12
CA GLY A 7 -28.64 -62.45 0.94
C GLY A 7 -28.28 -61.14 0.20
N ARG A 8 -29.03 -60.10 0.53
CA ARG A 8 -28.84 -58.72 0.10
C ARG A 8 -27.49 -58.21 0.63
N ARG A 9 -26.52 -57.92 -0.24
CA ARG A 9 -25.38 -57.04 0.08
C ARG A 9 -25.43 -55.82 -0.82
N HIS A 10 -25.91 -54.70 -0.27
CA HIS A 10 -25.50 -53.39 -0.74
C HIS A 10 -23.99 -53.29 -0.50
N LYS A 11 -23.19 -53.38 -1.58
CA LYS A 11 -21.87 -52.77 -1.55
C LYS A 11 -22.10 -51.25 -1.48
N PRO A 12 -21.39 -50.52 -0.59
CA PRO A 12 -21.26 -49.09 -0.82
C PRO A 12 -20.54 -48.95 -2.16
N SER A 13 -21.24 -48.44 -3.18
CA SER A 13 -20.57 -47.92 -4.35
C SER A 13 -19.60 -46.88 -3.83
N ALA A 14 -18.30 -47.17 -3.98
CA ALA A 14 -17.25 -46.20 -3.80
C ALA A 14 -17.70 -44.94 -4.52
N MET A 15 -17.78 -43.84 -3.76
CA MET A 15 -18.15 -42.53 -4.26
C MET A 15 -17.05 -42.13 -5.25
N THR A 16 -17.23 -42.52 -6.52
CA THR A 16 -16.40 -42.09 -7.62
C THR A 16 -16.67 -40.60 -7.78
N LEU A 17 -15.80 -39.78 -7.18
CA LEU A 17 -15.73 -38.36 -7.49
C LEU A 17 -15.57 -38.25 -9.01
N THR A 18 -16.63 -37.79 -9.67
CA THR A 18 -16.57 -37.49 -11.09
C THR A 18 -15.66 -36.29 -11.31
N PRO A 19 -14.94 -36.19 -12.44
CA PRO A 19 -14.10 -35.02 -12.77
C PRO A 19 -14.87 -33.69 -12.70
N ALA A 20 -16.19 -33.75 -12.91
CA ALA A 20 -17.11 -32.62 -12.72
C ALA A 20 -17.17 -32.11 -11.27
N ALA A 21 -17.03 -32.98 -10.27
CA ALA A 21 -16.99 -32.58 -8.85
C ALA A 21 -15.66 -31.91 -8.47
N MET A 22 -14.55 -32.24 -9.15
CA MET A 22 -13.29 -31.49 -9.00
C MET A 22 -13.33 -30.11 -9.66
N PHE A 23 -14.12 -29.93 -10.72
CA PHE A 23 -14.29 -28.62 -11.36
C PHE A 23 -15.15 -27.65 -10.55
N VAL A 24 -16.07 -28.15 -9.71
CA VAL A 24 -16.89 -27.28 -8.85
C VAL A 24 -16.16 -26.86 -7.57
N LEU A 25 -15.20 -27.64 -7.06
CA LEU A 25 -14.36 -27.23 -5.93
C LEU A 25 -13.22 -26.26 -6.32
N ALA A 26 -12.76 -26.29 -7.57
CA ALA A 26 -11.69 -25.40 -8.06
C ALA A 26 -12.17 -23.96 -8.35
N VAL A 27 -13.49 -23.73 -8.43
CA VAL A 27 -14.07 -22.42 -8.76
C VAL A 27 -14.55 -21.66 -7.50
N THR A 28 -14.56 -22.29 -6.33
CA THR A 28 -15.14 -21.70 -5.10
C THR A 28 -14.25 -20.75 -4.30
N LEU A 29 -12.97 -20.52 -4.64
CA LEU A 29 -12.07 -19.68 -3.82
C LEU A 29 -11.14 -18.75 -4.62
N ALA A 30 -11.54 -18.34 -5.83
CA ALA A 30 -10.97 -17.12 -6.43
C ALA A 30 -11.75 -15.88 -5.97
N ALA A 31 -12.11 -15.80 -4.69
CA ALA A 31 -12.23 -14.50 -4.05
C ALA A 31 -10.79 -14.02 -3.92
N GLY A 32 -10.32 -13.24 -4.90
CA GLY A 32 -8.93 -12.75 -4.91
C GLY A 32 -8.61 -12.20 -3.53
N GLU A 33 -7.61 -12.80 -2.85
CA GLU A 33 -7.23 -12.39 -1.51
C GLU A 33 -6.99 -10.87 -1.54
N LYS A 34 -7.80 -10.11 -0.79
CA LYS A 34 -7.65 -8.67 -0.74
C LYS A 34 -6.34 -8.39 0.01
N ILE A 35 -5.32 -7.95 -0.72
CA ILE A 35 -4.02 -7.63 -0.13
C ILE A 35 -4.19 -6.43 0.79
N CYS A 36 -4.08 -6.66 2.10
CA CYS A 36 -4.21 -5.65 3.13
C CYS A 36 -3.00 -5.65 4.06
N PHE A 37 -2.73 -4.48 4.65
CA PHE A 37 -1.64 -4.26 5.59
C PHE A 37 -2.14 -4.34 7.05
N PRO A 38 -1.26 -4.61 8.02
CA PRO A 38 -1.60 -4.56 9.44
C PRO A 38 -2.29 -3.25 9.82
N PRO A 39 -3.31 -3.27 10.70
CA PRO A 39 -3.98 -2.07 11.20
C PRO A 39 -2.99 -1.03 11.76
N LYS A 40 -1.92 -1.51 12.39
CA LYS A 40 -0.79 -0.72 12.87
C LYS A 40 0.49 -1.32 12.31
N ALA A 41 1.38 -0.49 11.80
CA ALA A 41 2.66 -0.96 11.29
C ALA A 41 3.72 0.14 11.33
N GLU A 42 4.96 -0.27 11.45
CA GLU A 42 6.14 0.58 11.28
C GLU A 42 7.04 0.04 10.19
N TYR A 43 7.67 0.95 9.45
CA TYR A 43 8.61 0.65 8.39
C TYR A 43 9.81 1.57 8.52
N LYS A 44 11.01 1.02 8.31
CA LYS A 44 12.17 1.82 7.91
C LYS A 44 12.47 1.60 6.45
N LEU A 45 12.65 2.69 5.74
CA LEU A 45 12.65 2.78 4.29
C LEU A 45 13.90 3.51 3.82
N LEU A 46 14.57 2.99 2.81
CA LEU A 46 15.56 3.74 2.04
C LEU A 46 14.88 4.32 0.80
N ALA A 47 14.79 5.65 0.71
CA ALA A 47 14.41 6.36 -0.51
C ALA A 47 15.62 6.41 -1.44
N THR A 48 15.52 5.78 -2.61
CA THR A 48 16.71 5.48 -3.43
C THR A 48 17.12 6.63 -4.34
N VAL A 49 16.21 7.54 -4.69
CA VAL A 49 16.55 8.72 -5.50
C VAL A 49 17.18 9.80 -4.63
N SER A 50 16.62 10.06 -3.45
CA SER A 50 17.16 11.05 -2.51
C SER A 50 18.27 10.51 -1.60
N LEU A 51 18.40 9.18 -1.49
CA LEU A 51 19.27 8.49 -0.53
C LEU A 51 18.93 8.80 0.94
N ASP A 52 17.67 9.14 1.22
CA ASP A 52 17.20 9.39 2.58
C ASP A 52 16.78 8.09 3.28
N ASP A 53 17.12 8.00 4.56
CA ASP A 53 16.59 6.98 5.46
C ASP A 53 15.34 7.53 6.15
N LEU A 54 14.20 6.87 5.94
CA LEU A 54 12.89 7.33 6.36
C LEU A 54 12.26 6.33 7.34
N TYR A 55 11.57 6.87 8.34
CA TYR A 55 10.67 6.11 9.19
C TYR A 55 9.23 6.39 8.75
N MET A 56 8.42 5.35 8.64
CA MET A 56 6.99 5.45 8.35
C MET A 56 6.19 4.67 9.40
N ALA A 57 5.25 5.34 10.05
CA ALA A 57 4.25 4.70 10.90
C ALA A 57 2.87 4.79 10.25
N CYS A 58 2.13 3.69 10.27
CA CYS A 58 0.77 3.59 9.77
C CYS A 58 -0.16 3.19 10.92
N ASP A 59 -1.12 4.05 11.26
CA ASP A 59 -2.25 3.73 12.15
C ASP A 59 -3.55 3.85 11.33
N TYR A 60 -3.95 2.74 10.74
CA TYR A 60 -5.17 2.66 9.92
C TYR A 60 -6.45 2.70 10.74
N ASP A 61 -6.40 2.39 12.04
CA ASP A 61 -7.56 2.52 12.93
C ASP A 61 -7.91 4.01 13.14
N GLN A 62 -6.88 4.88 13.15
CA GLN A 62 -7.04 6.33 13.18
C GLN A 62 -7.07 6.98 11.79
N GLY A 63 -6.82 6.22 10.72
CA GLY A 63 -6.70 6.74 9.36
C GLY A 63 -5.50 7.69 9.18
N LYS A 64 -4.38 7.44 9.87
CA LYS A 64 -3.20 8.30 9.85
C LYS A 64 -1.95 7.54 9.42
N ILE A 65 -1.14 8.18 8.58
CA ILE A 65 0.20 7.69 8.24
C ILE A 65 1.16 8.86 8.37
N ILE A 66 2.29 8.66 9.03
CA ILE A 66 3.33 9.69 9.13
C ILE A 66 4.66 9.15 8.60
N VAL A 67 5.38 10.00 7.88
CA VAL A 67 6.73 9.76 7.37
C VAL A 67 7.65 10.84 7.93
N THR A 68 8.80 10.44 8.46
CA THR A 68 9.83 11.31 9.01
C THR A 68 11.22 10.83 8.57
N PRO A 69 12.28 11.63 8.74
CA PRO A 69 13.63 11.08 8.78
C PRO A 69 13.73 9.97 9.84
N ALA A 70 14.44 8.89 9.52
CA ALA A 70 14.56 7.73 10.41
C ALA A 70 15.39 8.04 11.68
N ASN A 71 16.32 8.98 11.58
CA ASN A 71 17.19 9.40 12.68
C ASN A 71 16.57 10.48 13.59
N ASP A 72 15.43 11.07 13.20
CA ASP A 72 14.79 12.15 13.95
C ASP A 72 13.25 12.08 13.80
N THR A 73 12.64 11.07 14.40
CA THR A 73 11.19 10.83 14.29
C THR A 73 10.34 11.87 15.00
N LYS A 74 10.91 12.65 15.93
CA LYS A 74 10.21 13.74 16.65
C LYS A 74 10.60 15.13 16.14
N GLY A 75 11.45 15.18 15.12
CA GLY A 75 11.97 16.40 14.54
C GLY A 75 10.94 17.28 13.85
N ASP A 76 11.45 18.37 13.31
CA ASP A 76 10.68 19.38 12.60
C ASP A 76 10.33 18.97 11.16
N MET A 77 10.96 17.93 10.61
CA MET A 77 10.68 17.43 9.26
C MET A 77 9.76 16.22 9.29
N TRP A 78 8.56 16.36 8.75
CA TRP A 78 7.58 15.28 8.71
C TRP A 78 6.53 15.49 7.63
N THR A 79 5.92 14.40 7.18
CA THR A 79 4.74 14.39 6.31
C THR A 79 3.69 13.47 6.91
N LEU A 80 2.48 13.97 7.14
CA LEU A 80 1.35 13.22 7.68
C LEU A 80 0.23 13.15 6.64
N PHE A 81 -0.20 11.94 6.32
CA PHE A 81 -1.37 11.65 5.51
C PHE A 81 -2.55 11.33 6.42
N ASP A 82 -3.60 12.14 6.33
CA ASP A 82 -4.88 11.90 6.98
C ASP A 82 -5.85 11.32 5.95
N LEU A 83 -6.12 10.02 6.08
CA LEU A 83 -6.95 9.24 5.17
C LEU A 83 -8.44 9.50 5.35
N ASN A 84 -8.85 10.02 6.52
CA ASN A 84 -10.26 10.32 6.81
C ASN A 84 -10.69 11.65 6.19
N THR A 85 -9.79 12.64 6.19
CA THR A 85 -10.03 13.97 5.64
C THR A 85 -9.45 14.17 4.24
N HIS A 86 -8.73 13.18 3.72
CA HIS A 86 -8.00 13.23 2.44
C HIS A 86 -6.99 14.39 2.32
N ARG A 87 -6.39 14.76 3.46
CA ARG A 87 -5.39 15.83 3.56
C ARG A 87 -4.00 15.28 3.77
N THR A 88 -3.03 15.94 3.17
CA THR A 88 -1.61 15.71 3.46
C THR A 88 -1.04 16.97 4.09
N TYR A 89 -0.57 16.83 5.32
CA TYR A 89 0.15 17.83 6.09
C TYR A 89 1.64 17.57 5.94
N PHE A 90 2.44 18.61 5.84
CA PHE A 90 3.89 18.46 5.78
C PHE A 90 4.57 19.69 6.33
N GLN A 91 5.66 19.46 7.04
CA GLN A 91 6.54 20.50 7.54
C GLN A 91 7.94 20.21 6.99
N PRO A 92 8.38 20.91 5.93
CA PRO A 92 9.70 20.68 5.33
C PRO A 92 10.82 21.30 6.18
N GLU A 93 10.48 22.26 7.05
CA GLU A 93 11.38 22.88 8.00
C GLU A 93 10.59 23.48 9.16
N LYS A 94 11.26 23.72 10.30
CA LYS A 94 10.64 24.22 11.53
C LYS A 94 9.71 25.42 11.30
N GLY A 95 8.48 25.30 11.79
CA GLY A 95 7.51 26.39 11.79
C GLY A 95 6.86 26.68 10.43
N LYS A 96 7.17 25.91 9.38
CA LYS A 96 6.50 26.02 8.08
C LYS A 96 5.56 24.83 7.83
N CYS A 97 4.57 24.65 8.70
CA CYS A 97 3.58 23.60 8.45
C CYS A 97 2.62 24.02 7.33
N LEU A 98 2.46 23.14 6.35
CA LEU A 98 1.59 23.30 5.19
C LEU A 98 0.64 22.11 5.08
N TYR A 99 -0.49 22.30 4.43
CA TYR A 99 -1.35 21.19 4.03
C TYR A 99 -1.96 21.41 2.64
N LYS A 100 -2.32 20.32 1.99
CA LYS A 100 -3.12 20.31 0.77
C LYS A 100 -4.06 19.12 0.77
N GLU A 101 -5.19 19.26 0.10
CA GLU A 101 -5.99 18.08 -0.26
C GLU A 101 -5.23 17.28 -1.31
N CYS A 102 -5.08 15.99 -1.06
CA CYS A 102 -4.31 15.11 -1.92
C CYS A 102 -5.17 13.88 -2.24
N PRO A 103 -5.77 13.81 -3.45
CA PRO A 103 -6.58 12.66 -3.85
C PRO A 103 -5.76 11.37 -3.92
N THR A 104 -4.43 11.46 -3.85
CA THR A 104 -3.49 10.32 -3.81
C THR A 104 -3.45 9.60 -2.46
N THR A 105 -4.41 9.82 -1.56
CA THR A 105 -4.56 9.00 -0.34
C THR A 105 -4.81 7.52 -0.66
N GLU A 106 -5.30 7.21 -1.86
CA GLU A 106 -5.38 5.86 -2.41
C GLU A 106 -4.03 5.10 -2.37
N LEU A 107 -2.90 5.78 -2.60
CA LEU A 107 -1.56 5.17 -2.53
C LEU A 107 -1.21 4.67 -1.12
N MET A 108 -1.85 5.28 -0.13
CA MET A 108 -1.55 5.07 1.28
C MET A 108 -2.61 4.20 1.98
N ALA A 109 -3.65 3.76 1.26
CA ALA A 109 -4.75 2.98 1.80
C ALA A 109 -4.31 1.67 2.50
N LYS A 110 -5.17 1.16 3.39
CA LYS A 110 -4.93 -0.09 4.15
C LYS A 110 -4.84 -1.32 3.26
N CYS A 111 -5.50 -1.30 2.12
CA CYS A 111 -5.53 -2.41 1.19
C CYS A 111 -5.26 -1.91 -0.22
N LEU A 112 -4.76 -2.82 -1.06
CA LEU A 112 -4.68 -2.55 -2.48
C LEU A 112 -6.09 -2.28 -3.05
N PRO A 113 -6.20 -1.39 -4.06
CA PRO A 113 -7.47 -1.16 -4.73
C PRO A 113 -7.87 -2.39 -5.55
N ASP A 114 -9.18 -2.56 -5.80
CA ASP A 114 -9.71 -3.72 -6.53
C ASP A 114 -9.14 -3.85 -7.96
N GLY A 115 -8.65 -2.75 -8.54
CA GLY A 115 -7.98 -2.72 -9.85
C GLY A 115 -6.48 -3.03 -9.83
N ALA A 116 -5.90 -3.44 -8.70
CA ALA A 116 -4.49 -3.78 -8.60
C ALA A 116 -4.14 -5.00 -9.48
N GLN A 117 -3.13 -4.86 -10.32
CA GLN A 117 -2.70 -5.91 -11.25
C GLN A 117 -1.45 -6.59 -10.73
N PHE A 118 -1.51 -7.90 -10.48
CA PHE A 118 -0.32 -8.70 -10.22
C PHE A 118 0.60 -8.69 -11.44
N LEU A 119 1.88 -8.43 -11.22
CA LEU A 119 2.90 -8.43 -12.27
C LEU A 119 3.72 -9.72 -12.25
N LYS A 120 4.41 -9.96 -11.13
CA LYS A 120 5.31 -11.10 -10.91
C LYS A 120 5.77 -11.12 -9.45
N THR A 121 6.32 -12.24 -9.02
CA THR A 121 7.06 -12.36 -7.75
C THR A 121 8.56 -12.14 -8.00
N ILE A 122 9.21 -11.35 -7.15
CA ILE A 122 10.68 -11.13 -7.14
C ILE A 122 11.17 -11.33 -5.71
N ASP A 123 12.12 -12.23 -5.50
CA ASP A 123 12.71 -12.48 -4.17
C ASP A 123 11.67 -12.73 -3.06
N ASN A 124 10.60 -13.47 -3.38
CA ASN A 124 9.44 -13.74 -2.52
C ASN A 124 8.57 -12.52 -2.20
N HIS A 125 8.68 -11.45 -2.99
CA HIS A 125 7.81 -10.28 -2.94
C HIS A 125 6.89 -10.25 -4.16
N ASP A 126 5.58 -10.26 -3.92
CA ASP A 126 4.60 -10.13 -5.00
C ASP A 126 4.49 -8.66 -5.40
N MET A 127 4.66 -8.39 -6.70
CA MET A 127 4.64 -7.05 -7.25
C MET A 127 3.28 -6.75 -7.87
N TYR A 128 2.67 -5.64 -7.47
CA TYR A 128 1.40 -5.16 -8.00
C TYR A 128 1.58 -3.80 -8.66
N ALA A 129 0.95 -3.59 -9.82
CA ALA A 129 0.80 -2.28 -10.47
C ALA A 129 -0.60 -1.72 -10.23
N MET A 130 -0.67 -0.43 -9.95
CA MET A 130 -1.92 0.30 -9.76
C MET A 130 -1.85 1.65 -10.45
N THR A 131 -3.01 2.19 -10.82
CA THR A 131 -3.15 3.55 -11.34
C THR A 131 -4.39 4.17 -10.72
N SER A 132 -4.23 5.37 -10.16
CA SER A 132 -5.30 6.17 -9.58
C SER A 132 -6.12 6.81 -10.69
N THR A 133 -7.35 7.20 -10.34
CA THR A 133 -8.23 7.98 -11.21
C THR A 133 -7.63 9.34 -11.59
N THR A 134 -6.69 9.86 -10.80
CA THR A 134 -6.01 11.14 -11.02
C THR A 134 -4.72 11.05 -11.85
N GLY A 135 -4.39 9.88 -12.41
CA GLY A 135 -3.23 9.70 -13.30
C GLY A 135 -1.89 9.47 -12.59
N VAL A 136 -1.91 9.18 -11.29
CA VAL A 136 -0.74 8.66 -10.56
C VAL A 136 -0.70 7.15 -10.72
N SER A 137 0.44 6.60 -11.14
CA SER A 137 0.66 5.16 -11.22
C SER A 137 1.73 4.75 -10.21
N TRP A 138 1.57 3.61 -9.58
CA TRP A 138 2.58 3.09 -8.67
C TRP A 138 2.72 1.58 -8.79
N VAL A 139 3.88 1.09 -8.39
CA VAL A 139 4.16 -0.34 -8.22
C VAL A 139 4.48 -0.57 -6.76
N LEU A 140 3.85 -1.57 -6.16
CA LEU A 140 4.07 -1.96 -4.78
C LEU A 140 4.49 -3.44 -4.73
N GLY A 141 5.64 -3.71 -4.12
CA GLY A 141 6.06 -5.06 -3.72
C GLY A 141 5.58 -5.34 -2.30
N VAL A 142 4.98 -6.51 -2.09
CA VAL A 142 4.45 -6.94 -0.78
C VAL A 142 4.93 -8.32 -0.40
N SER A 143 5.03 -8.57 0.91
CA SER A 143 5.38 -9.88 1.48
C SER A 143 4.27 -10.36 2.39
N LYS A 144 3.82 -11.62 2.27
CA LYS A 144 2.85 -12.19 3.21
C LYS A 144 3.48 -12.31 4.61
N ILE A 145 2.72 -11.97 5.64
CA ILE A 145 3.11 -12.16 7.05
C ILE A 145 2.81 -13.60 7.43
N GLU A 146 3.80 -14.31 7.95
CA GLU A 146 3.64 -15.72 8.34
C GLU A 146 2.53 -15.87 9.41
N GLY A 147 1.62 -16.82 9.20
CA GLY A 147 0.50 -17.06 10.11
C GLY A 147 -0.62 -16.03 10.05
N SER A 148 -0.65 -15.16 9.03
CA SER A 148 -1.64 -14.10 8.86
C SER A 148 -2.12 -13.97 7.40
N ASP A 149 -3.28 -13.35 7.22
CA ASP A 149 -3.83 -12.96 5.90
C ASP A 149 -3.36 -11.54 5.47
N LEU A 150 -2.41 -10.98 6.20
CA LEU A 150 -1.90 -9.62 6.02
C LEU A 150 -0.52 -9.62 5.37
N TYR A 151 -0.14 -8.45 4.86
CA TYR A 151 1.09 -8.26 4.10
C TYR A 151 1.89 -7.08 4.63
N HIS A 152 3.22 -7.14 4.52
CA HIS A 152 4.08 -5.97 4.67
C HIS A 152 4.35 -5.33 3.32
N LYS A 153 4.46 -4.00 3.32
CA LYS A 153 5.02 -3.23 2.20
C LYS A 153 6.52 -3.48 2.15
N TYR A 154 7.05 -3.78 0.97
CA TYR A 154 8.48 -3.99 0.76
C TYR A 154 9.07 -2.92 -0.16
N LEU A 155 8.54 -2.78 -1.38
CA LEU A 155 9.04 -1.82 -2.37
C LEU A 155 7.90 -0.92 -2.81
N SER A 156 8.14 0.37 -2.96
CA SER A 156 7.19 1.30 -3.60
C SER A 156 7.90 2.11 -4.66
N ARG A 157 7.36 2.15 -5.89
CA ARG A 157 7.78 3.06 -6.95
C ARG A 157 6.58 3.91 -7.35
N VAL A 158 6.69 5.23 -7.23
CA VAL A 158 5.61 6.16 -7.59
C VAL A 158 5.98 6.92 -8.85
N THR A 159 5.06 6.94 -9.81
CA THR A 159 5.20 7.66 -11.09
C THR A 159 4.09 8.70 -11.20
N LEU A 160 4.48 9.95 -11.47
CA LEU A 160 3.58 11.07 -11.66
C LEU A 160 3.90 11.74 -13.01
N TYR A 161 2.90 11.88 -13.88
CA TYR A 161 3.05 12.46 -15.22
C TYR A 161 4.18 11.84 -16.06
N GLY A 162 4.40 10.53 -15.94
CA GLY A 162 5.43 9.79 -16.67
C GLY A 162 6.83 9.82 -16.03
N SER A 163 7.03 10.62 -14.98
CA SER A 163 8.30 10.70 -14.25
C SER A 163 8.25 9.88 -12.96
N VAL A 164 9.29 9.10 -12.70
CA VAL A 164 9.47 8.44 -11.40
C VAL A 164 9.80 9.51 -10.37
N LEU A 165 8.99 9.62 -9.33
CA LEU A 165 9.24 10.54 -8.21
C LEU A 165 10.33 9.96 -7.31
N ASP A 166 10.11 8.73 -6.83
CA ASP A 166 11.09 7.98 -6.03
C ASP A 166 10.80 6.48 -6.08
N ILE A 167 11.75 5.70 -5.60
CA ILE A 167 11.60 4.28 -5.25
C ILE A 167 12.03 4.13 -3.78
N ALA A 168 11.13 3.66 -2.92
CA ALA A 168 11.40 3.36 -1.52
C ALA A 168 11.49 1.84 -1.30
N VAL A 169 12.47 1.40 -0.52
CA VAL A 169 12.65 -0.01 -0.14
C VAL A 169 12.63 -0.14 1.37
N SER A 170 11.75 -0.98 1.89
CA SER A 170 11.60 -1.28 3.31
C SER A 170 12.63 -2.33 3.71
N TYR A 171 13.47 -2.03 4.70
CA TYR A 171 14.48 -2.96 5.20
C TYR A 171 14.21 -3.41 6.65
N GLN A 172 13.25 -2.78 7.32
CA GLN A 172 12.75 -3.20 8.62
C GLN A 172 11.24 -2.93 8.69
N CYS A 173 10.47 -3.90 9.17
CA CYS A 173 9.01 -3.82 9.30
C CYS A 173 8.57 -4.34 10.68
N SER A 174 7.48 -3.80 11.22
CA SER A 174 6.78 -4.25 12.43
C SER A 174 5.27 -4.17 12.21
N ASP A 175 4.50 -5.06 12.86
CA ASP A 175 3.03 -5.11 12.89
C ASP A 175 2.43 -4.31 14.07
N SER A 176 3.23 -3.43 14.66
CA SER A 176 2.87 -2.54 15.76
C SER A 176 3.54 -1.18 15.59
N ILE A 177 3.11 -0.20 16.39
CA ILE A 177 3.76 1.10 16.50
C ILE A 177 4.41 1.19 17.89
N SER A 178 5.73 1.32 17.91
CA SER A 178 6.55 1.37 19.12
C SER A 178 6.38 2.68 19.89
N ASP A 179 6.23 3.80 19.18
CA ASP A 179 6.00 5.12 19.77
C ASP A 179 4.80 5.81 19.09
N PRO A 180 3.58 5.74 19.68
CA PRO A 180 2.41 6.39 19.09
C PRO A 180 2.47 7.93 19.14
N THR A 181 3.36 8.52 19.94
CA THR A 181 3.48 9.99 20.05
C THR A 181 4.02 10.63 18.77
N VAL A 182 4.55 9.86 17.82
CA VAL A 182 4.97 10.37 16.50
C VAL A 182 3.84 11.09 15.74
N PHE A 183 2.59 10.72 16.02
CA PHE A 183 1.39 11.33 15.43
C PHE A 183 0.91 12.61 16.15
N GLU A 184 1.49 12.96 17.31
CA GLU A 184 1.14 14.16 18.09
C GLU A 184 1.75 15.41 17.44
N ARG A 185 1.21 15.82 16.30
CA ARG A 185 1.58 17.04 15.58
C ARG A 185 0.50 18.10 15.77
N ASP A 186 0.91 19.33 16.05
CA ASP A 186 -0.02 20.46 16.04
C ASP A 186 -0.38 20.80 14.60
N LEU A 187 -1.52 20.29 14.14
CA LEU A 187 -2.02 20.54 12.79
C LEU A 187 -2.75 21.89 12.68
N SER A 188 -3.05 22.55 13.80
CA SER A 188 -3.83 23.81 13.82
C SER A 188 -3.04 25.00 13.27
N VAL A 189 -1.71 24.90 13.30
CA VAL A 189 -0.79 25.91 12.76
C VAL A 189 -0.54 25.76 11.26
N CYS A 190 -1.02 24.67 10.64
CA CYS A 190 -0.74 24.37 9.24
C CYS A 190 -1.58 25.23 8.28
N GLN A 191 -0.93 25.74 7.23
CA GLN A 191 -1.57 26.62 6.25
C GLN A 191 -1.80 25.90 4.92
N GLU A 192 -2.91 26.21 4.24
CA GLU A 192 -3.21 25.60 2.95
C GLU A 192 -2.24 26.07 1.85
N VAL A 193 -1.75 25.14 1.04
CA VAL A 193 -0.92 25.45 -0.13
C VAL A 193 -1.80 26.09 -1.22
N LYS A 194 -1.65 27.40 -1.42
CA LYS A 194 -2.29 28.10 -2.55
C LYS A 194 -1.45 27.92 -3.82
N ILE A 195 -1.91 27.10 -4.77
CA ILE A 195 -1.28 26.99 -6.09
C ILE A 195 -1.59 28.26 -6.89
N GLY A 196 -0.62 29.16 -7.01
CA GLY A 196 -0.75 30.34 -7.86
C GLY A 196 -0.83 29.95 -9.34
N SER A 197 -1.88 30.36 -10.05
CA SER A 197 -1.98 30.24 -11.50
C SER A 197 -0.85 31.03 -12.16
N ARG A 198 0.23 30.38 -12.59
CA ARG A 198 1.21 31.01 -13.48
C ARG A 198 0.52 31.27 -14.83
N LYS A 199 0.03 32.50 -15.04
CA LYS A 199 -0.27 33.01 -16.39
C LYS A 199 1.02 32.95 -17.20
N GLY A 200 0.97 32.25 -18.34
CA GLY A 200 2.10 32.07 -19.24
C GLY A 200 2.72 33.40 -19.65
N LYS A 201 4.05 33.48 -19.55
CA LYS A 201 4.85 34.32 -20.41
C LYS A 201 5.71 33.38 -21.25
N GLU A 202 5.44 33.34 -22.55
CA GLU A 202 6.34 32.72 -23.53
C GLU A 202 7.73 33.36 -23.41
N PRO A 203 8.81 32.57 -23.39
CA PRO A 203 10.15 33.12 -23.55
C PRO A 203 10.33 33.56 -25.01
N LYS A 204 10.51 34.88 -25.22
CA LYS A 204 11.03 35.41 -26.49
C LYS A 204 12.48 34.96 -26.64
N LEU A 205 12.75 34.21 -27.71
CA LEU A 205 14.08 33.85 -28.15
C LEU A 205 14.72 35.11 -28.78
N GLU A 206 15.57 35.81 -28.04
CA GLU A 206 16.47 36.80 -28.64
C GLU A 206 17.61 36.04 -29.34
N ARG A 207 17.70 36.19 -30.66
CA ARG A 207 18.88 35.79 -31.43
C ARG A 207 19.95 36.85 -31.22
N GLU A 208 21.08 36.47 -30.64
CA GLU A 208 22.29 37.29 -30.64
C GLU A 208 22.85 37.41 -32.07
N ASN A 209 23.34 38.61 -32.40
CA ASN A 209 24.06 38.95 -33.63
C ASN A 209 25.49 38.42 -33.61
#